data_AF-A0A971C6J0-F1
#
_entry.id   AF-A0A971C6J0-F1
#
_cell.length_a   1.000
_cell.length_b   1.000
_cell.length_c   1.000
_cell.angle_alpha   90.00
_cell.angle_beta   90.00
_cell.angle_gamma   90.00
#
_symmetry.space_group_name_H-M   'P 1'
#
loop_
_entity.id
_entity.type
_entity.pdbx_description
1 polymer ?
#
loop_
_entity_poly.entity_id
_entity_poly.type
_entity_poly.pdbx_seq_one_letter_code
_entity_poly.pdbx_strand_id
1 'polypeptide(L)'
;MSTIIHPSSITEYGPWLLDFRKLEELDKVFESQLEKLKKYRSYLIDNEVLKRKKEYSGLDYEIDDEGLRRKLETNYQFADCYRELIINYKSDKTVKAESFKEIAMNKDINSEFPIDFSYTLSVANVKARISLGRSEISRNEISVSVENNTTSEGKELLYEIEKWIKNTRPNILVKFWRRYARWFLYFAYMCINLYIIFIPDTNKTIVKNEAFEILKNGIQQDEVPKALEILLTLETNFKKAKIETKTSDNIIFMNLIYLSIALFISLILYFGPNSVIGINKGEKKLRIIDTYVKIVTYIIPVLFLLPFIINKLSNWI
;
A
#
# COMPACT_ATOMS: atom_id res chain seq x y z
N MET A 1 5.53 13.54 -38.18
CA MET A 1 4.83 14.08 -36.99
C MET A 1 4.47 12.90 -36.09
N SER A 2 5.06 12.81 -34.91
CA SER A 2 4.75 11.75 -33.94
C SER A 2 3.53 12.17 -33.11
N THR A 3 2.39 11.50 -33.32
CA THR A 3 1.21 11.65 -32.47
C THR A 3 1.43 10.86 -31.18
N ILE A 4 1.51 11.57 -30.05
CA ILE A 4 1.54 10.97 -28.73
C ILE A 4 0.14 10.41 -28.45
N ILE A 5 0.01 9.08 -28.47
CA ILE A 5 -1.23 8.38 -28.09
C ILE A 5 -1.23 8.30 -26.56
N HIS A 6 -2.08 9.10 -25.91
CA HIS A 6 -2.29 8.96 -24.47
C HIS A 6 -3.19 7.75 -24.21
N PRO A 7 -2.87 6.91 -23.21
CA PRO A 7 -3.72 5.78 -22.86
C PRO A 7 -5.08 6.28 -22.36
N SER A 8 -6.17 5.62 -22.76
CA SER A 8 -7.54 5.94 -22.31
C SER A 8 -7.85 5.43 -20.90
N SER A 9 -6.92 4.67 -20.31
CA SER A 9 -7.02 4.16 -18.96
C SER A 9 -5.66 4.20 -18.26
N ILE A 10 -5.69 4.41 -16.95
CA ILE A 10 -4.52 4.43 -16.08
C ILE A 10 -4.82 3.50 -14.91
N THR A 11 -3.95 2.53 -14.69
CA THR A 11 -4.00 1.64 -13.54
C THR A 11 -2.71 1.81 -12.74
N GLU A 12 -2.85 2.13 -11.46
CA GLU A 12 -1.70 2.30 -10.56
C GLU A 12 -1.86 1.43 -9.30
N TYR A 13 -0.88 0.57 -9.09
CA TYR A 13 -0.81 -0.31 -7.92
C TYR A 13 -0.14 0.39 -6.73
N GLY A 14 -0.73 0.20 -5.55
CA GLY A 14 -0.16 0.60 -4.28
C GLY A 14 -1.19 0.55 -3.15
N PRO A 15 -0.74 0.50 -1.88
CA PRO A 15 -1.64 0.71 -0.76
C PRO A 15 -2.01 2.19 -0.69
N TRP A 16 -3.25 2.51 -1.08
CA TRP A 16 -3.74 3.89 -1.14
C TRP A 16 -4.24 4.35 0.22
N LEU A 17 -3.49 5.21 0.88
CA LEU A 17 -3.86 5.85 2.14
C LEU A 17 -4.51 7.20 1.84
N LEU A 18 -5.82 7.16 1.56
CA LEU A 18 -6.61 8.31 1.15
C LEU A 18 -7.27 8.95 2.36
N ASP A 19 -6.72 10.05 2.87
CA ASP A 19 -7.43 10.84 3.88
C ASP A 19 -8.60 11.62 3.25
N PHE A 20 -9.47 12.16 4.10
CA PHE A 20 -10.62 12.94 3.64
C PHE A 20 -10.23 14.15 2.78
N ARG A 21 -9.09 14.80 3.06
CA ARG A 21 -8.64 15.98 2.30
C ARG A 21 -8.28 15.62 0.86
N LYS A 22 -7.59 14.49 0.66
CA LYS A 22 -7.27 13.99 -0.68
C LYS A 22 -8.52 13.59 -1.47
N LEU A 23 -9.55 13.09 -0.79
CA LEU A 23 -10.84 12.79 -1.41
C LEU A 23 -11.60 14.07 -1.77
N GLU A 24 -11.53 15.11 -0.92
CA GLU A 24 -12.07 16.44 -1.21
C GLU A 24 -11.34 17.13 -2.38
N GLU A 25 -10.02 16.94 -2.50
CA GLU A 25 -9.27 17.40 -3.67
C GLU A 25 -9.75 16.73 -4.96
N LEU A 26 -10.14 15.45 -4.90
CA LEU A 26 -10.73 14.76 -6.04
C LEU A 26 -12.11 15.32 -6.39
N ASP A 27 -12.95 15.62 -5.39
CA ASP A 27 -14.23 16.32 -5.61
C ASP A 27 -14.01 17.66 -6.33
N LYS A 28 -13.01 18.44 -5.92
CA LYS A 28 -12.67 19.72 -6.57
C LYS A 28 -12.21 19.55 -8.02
N VAL A 29 -11.44 18.50 -8.31
CA VAL A 29 -11.06 18.17 -9.70
C VAL A 29 -12.31 17.90 -10.53
N PHE A 30 -13.23 17.07 -10.03
CA PHE A 30 -14.46 16.72 -10.74
C PHE A 30 -15.38 17.93 -10.92
N GLU A 31 -15.52 18.78 -9.91
CA GLU A 31 -16.35 19.98 -9.95
C GLU A 31 -15.80 21.02 -10.95
N SER A 32 -14.49 21.27 -10.93
CA SER A 32 -13.82 22.15 -11.90
C SER A 32 -13.99 21.66 -13.35
N GLN A 33 -13.87 20.35 -13.57
CA GLN A 33 -14.00 19.76 -14.89
C GLN A 33 -15.45 19.64 -15.34
N LEU A 34 -16.40 19.43 -14.42
CA LEU A 34 -17.83 19.40 -14.71
C LEU A 34 -18.29 20.70 -15.38
N GLU A 35 -17.87 21.86 -14.86
CA GLU A 35 -18.23 23.16 -15.45
C GLU A 35 -17.64 23.37 -16.85
N LYS A 36 -16.40 22.91 -17.08
CA LYS A 36 -15.79 22.92 -18.42
C LYS A 36 -16.54 22.01 -19.40
N LEU A 37 -16.88 20.80 -18.95
CA LEU A 37 -17.62 19.84 -19.76
C LEU A 37 -19.05 20.30 -20.07
N LYS A 38 -19.73 21.01 -19.15
CA LYS A 38 -21.04 21.63 -19.42
C LYS A 38 -20.96 22.69 -20.52
N LYS A 39 -19.91 23.51 -20.51
CA LYS A 39 -19.66 24.49 -21.59
C LYS A 39 -19.39 23.79 -22.92
N TYR A 40 -18.56 22.75 -22.90
CA TYR A 40 -18.29 21.92 -24.08
C TYR A 40 -19.56 21.26 -24.64
N ARG A 41 -20.40 20.68 -23.77
CA ARG A 41 -21.72 20.14 -24.15
C ARG A 41 -22.56 21.21 -24.85
N SER A 42 -22.63 22.42 -24.29
CA SER A 42 -23.39 23.53 -24.87
C SER A 42 -22.88 23.88 -26.27
N TYR A 43 -21.55 23.99 -26.42
CA TYR A 43 -20.90 24.22 -27.71
C TYR A 43 -21.21 23.13 -28.76
N LEU A 44 -21.22 21.85 -28.35
CA LEU A 44 -21.57 20.76 -29.25
C LEU A 44 -23.04 20.84 -29.72
N ILE A 45 -23.95 21.18 -28.81
CA ILE A 45 -25.37 21.36 -29.13
C ILE A 45 -25.54 22.51 -30.11
N ASP A 46 -24.92 23.66 -29.85
CA ASP A 46 -25.01 24.84 -30.72
C ASP A 46 -24.47 24.55 -32.14
N ASN A 47 -23.35 23.83 -32.24
CA ASN A 47 -22.81 23.41 -33.53
C ASN A 47 -23.72 22.43 -34.29
N GLU A 48 -24.35 21.50 -33.59
CA GLU A 48 -25.27 20.53 -34.17
C GLU A 48 -26.57 21.22 -34.64
N VAL A 49 -27.07 22.21 -33.90
CA VAL A 49 -28.18 23.08 -34.33
C VAL A 49 -27.81 23.80 -35.63
N LEU A 50 -26.65 24.44 -35.70
CA LEU A 50 -26.18 25.15 -36.90
C LEU A 50 -26.03 24.21 -38.09
N LYS A 51 -25.49 23.00 -37.88
CA LYS A 51 -25.32 21.99 -38.92
C LYS A 51 -26.67 21.57 -39.49
N ARG A 52 -27.63 21.21 -38.63
CA ARG A 52 -28.99 20.84 -39.05
C ARG A 52 -29.67 22.00 -39.77
N LYS A 53 -29.55 23.23 -39.27
CA LYS A 53 -30.09 24.42 -39.93
C LYS A 53 -29.58 24.58 -41.37
N LYS A 54 -28.29 24.33 -41.61
CA LYS A 54 -27.72 24.33 -42.96
C LYS A 54 -28.30 23.21 -43.83
N GLU A 55 -28.43 22.00 -43.28
CA GLU A 55 -29.02 20.86 -44.00
C GLU A 55 -30.48 21.13 -44.41
N TYR A 56 -31.24 21.78 -43.54
CA TYR A 56 -32.65 22.13 -43.81
C TYR A 56 -32.83 23.46 -44.53
N SER A 57 -31.84 24.34 -44.62
CA SER A 57 -31.97 25.62 -45.35
C SER A 57 -32.21 25.47 -46.86
N GLY A 58 -31.99 24.27 -47.40
CA GLY A 58 -32.38 23.90 -48.77
C GLY A 58 -33.82 23.36 -48.90
N LEU A 59 -34.53 23.24 -47.79
CA LEU A 59 -35.93 22.85 -47.69
C LEU A 59 -36.69 24.05 -47.14
N ASP A 60 -37.87 24.37 -47.66
CA ASP A 60 -38.64 25.59 -47.36
C ASP A 60 -39.31 25.52 -45.96
N TYR A 61 -38.54 25.13 -44.94
CA TYR A 61 -39.00 24.79 -43.60
C TYR A 61 -38.40 25.79 -42.60
N GLU A 62 -39.25 26.59 -41.96
CA GLU A 62 -38.84 27.39 -40.80
C GLU A 62 -38.55 26.45 -39.62
N ILE A 63 -37.31 26.47 -39.14
CA ILE A 63 -36.91 25.71 -37.97
C ILE A 63 -36.85 26.66 -36.77
N ASP A 64 -37.62 26.33 -35.75
CA ASP A 64 -37.48 26.91 -34.41
C ASP A 64 -36.17 26.42 -33.76
N ASP A 65 -35.19 27.32 -33.70
CA ASP A 65 -33.87 27.06 -33.10
C ASP A 65 -33.98 26.62 -31.63
N GLU A 66 -34.95 27.17 -30.88
CA GLU A 66 -35.11 26.87 -29.46
C GLU A 66 -35.74 25.48 -29.24
N GLY A 67 -36.74 25.13 -30.06
CA GLY A 67 -37.32 23.79 -30.11
C GLY A 67 -36.31 22.71 -30.52
N LEU A 68 -35.42 23.00 -31.47
CA LEU A 68 -34.36 22.07 -31.89
C LEU A 68 -33.31 21.87 -30.77
N ARG A 69 -32.91 22.96 -30.11
CA ARG A 69 -31.99 22.92 -28.96
C ARG A 69 -32.55 22.06 -27.83
N ARG A 70 -33.81 22.26 -27.43
CA ARG A 70 -34.46 21.45 -26.38
C ARG A 70 -34.49 19.95 -26.75
N LYS A 71 -34.78 19.62 -28.01
CA LYS A 71 -34.76 18.22 -28.50
C LYS A 71 -33.36 17.61 -28.41
N LEU A 72 -32.32 18.36 -28.76
CA LEU A 72 -30.93 17.91 -28.67
C LEU A 72 -30.47 17.75 -27.23
N GLU A 73 -30.88 18.66 -26.34
CA GLU A 73 -30.59 18.56 -24.89
C GLU A 73 -31.19 17.30 -24.26
N THR A 74 -32.32 16.81 -24.77
CA THR A 74 -32.94 15.54 -24.34
C THR A 74 -32.43 14.29 -25.07
N ASN A 75 -31.62 14.46 -26.11
CA ASN A 75 -31.08 13.33 -26.88
C ASN A 75 -30.01 12.60 -26.07
N TYR A 76 -30.00 11.26 -26.09
CA TYR A 76 -29.09 10.42 -25.31
C TYR A 76 -27.60 10.82 -25.44
N GLN A 77 -27.18 11.29 -26.62
CA GLN A 77 -25.79 11.73 -26.85
C GLN A 77 -25.37 12.98 -26.05
N PHE A 78 -26.32 13.81 -25.64
CA PHE A 78 -26.06 15.07 -24.94
C PHE A 78 -26.74 15.13 -23.57
N ALA A 79 -27.79 14.34 -23.32
CA ALA A 79 -28.61 14.40 -22.11
C ALA A 79 -27.82 14.07 -20.84
N ASP A 80 -26.89 13.13 -20.94
CA ASP A 80 -26.10 12.65 -19.80
C ASP A 80 -25.25 13.79 -19.23
N CYS A 81 -25.71 14.34 -18.10
CA CYS A 81 -24.89 15.08 -17.16
C CYS A 81 -25.18 14.49 -15.80
N TYR A 82 -24.41 13.48 -15.41
CA TYR A 82 -24.55 12.88 -14.10
C TYR A 82 -23.20 12.66 -13.46
N ARG A 83 -23.21 12.78 -12.14
CA ARG A 83 -22.08 12.58 -11.24
C ARG A 83 -22.53 11.60 -10.19
N GLU A 84 -21.89 10.44 -10.13
CA GLU A 84 -22.26 9.37 -9.20
C GLU A 84 -21.01 8.87 -8.49
N LEU A 85 -21.01 9.01 -7.18
CA LEU A 85 -20.06 8.39 -6.27
C LEU A 85 -20.75 7.22 -5.56
N ILE A 86 -20.16 6.04 -5.70
CA ILE A 86 -20.59 4.82 -5.04
C ILE A 86 -19.49 4.40 -4.06
N ILE A 87 -19.85 4.16 -2.81
CA ILE A 87 -18.94 3.59 -1.80
C ILE A 87 -19.55 2.30 -1.27
N ASN A 88 -18.76 1.23 -1.31
CA ASN A 88 -19.14 -0.03 -0.66
C ASN A 88 -18.46 -0.14 0.71
N TYR A 89 -19.23 -0.61 1.68
CA TYR A 89 -18.80 -0.78 3.06
C TYR A 89 -18.65 -2.25 3.42
N LYS A 90 -17.92 -2.52 4.51
CA LYS A 90 -17.70 -3.88 5.01
C LYS A 90 -18.97 -4.63 5.43
N SER A 91 -20.06 -3.91 5.71
CA SER A 91 -21.37 -4.48 6.02
C SER A 91 -22.19 -4.84 4.78
N ASP A 92 -21.56 -4.86 3.60
CA ASP A 92 -22.21 -5.05 2.28
C ASP A 92 -23.25 -3.97 1.93
N LYS A 93 -23.25 -2.86 2.68
CA LYS A 93 -24.02 -1.66 2.34
C LYS A 93 -23.32 -0.89 1.22
N THR A 94 -24.11 -0.35 0.31
CA THR A 94 -23.66 0.56 -0.74
C THR A 94 -24.35 1.90 -0.57
N VAL A 95 -23.58 2.98 -0.53
CA VAL A 95 -24.11 4.35 -0.51
C VAL A 95 -23.78 5.03 -1.81
N LYS A 96 -24.79 5.68 -2.38
CA LYS A 96 -24.68 6.53 -3.56
C LYS A 96 -24.82 7.99 -3.14
N ALA A 97 -23.98 8.84 -3.69
CA ALA A 97 -24.00 10.27 -3.50
C ALA A 97 -23.37 10.96 -4.71
N GLU A 98 -23.32 12.28 -4.73
CA GLU A 98 -22.64 13.02 -5.77
C GLU A 98 -21.19 13.38 -5.42
N SER A 99 -20.83 13.37 -4.13
CA SER A 99 -19.51 13.78 -3.64
C SER A 99 -19.10 13.06 -2.36
N PHE A 100 -17.80 13.02 -2.06
CA PHE A 100 -17.31 12.44 -0.80
C PHE A 100 -17.78 13.25 0.40
N LYS A 101 -17.92 14.57 0.24
CA LYS A 101 -18.45 15.47 1.27
C LYS A 101 -19.89 15.11 1.66
N GLU A 102 -20.74 14.80 0.70
CA GLU A 102 -22.12 14.38 0.96
C GLU A 102 -22.17 13.06 1.72
N ILE A 103 -21.33 12.08 1.35
CA ILE A 103 -21.22 10.81 2.06
C ILE A 103 -20.76 11.01 3.50
N ALA A 104 -19.78 11.89 3.73
CA ALA A 104 -19.28 12.18 5.08
C ALA A 104 -20.34 12.84 5.99
N MET A 105 -21.36 13.48 5.43
CA MET A 105 -22.47 14.07 6.19
C MET A 105 -23.54 13.05 6.58
N ASN A 106 -23.57 11.88 5.94
CA ASN A 106 -24.58 10.85 6.20
C ASN A 106 -24.30 10.14 7.54
N LYS A 107 -25.17 10.38 8.53
CA LYS A 107 -25.01 9.87 9.89
C LYS A 107 -25.16 8.35 9.99
N ASP A 108 -25.92 7.72 9.10
CA ASP A 108 -26.26 6.28 9.17
C ASP A 108 -25.05 5.38 8.90
N ILE A 109 -24.02 5.93 8.25
CA ILE A 109 -22.78 5.24 7.88
C ILE A 109 -21.57 5.68 8.70
N ASN A 110 -21.78 6.51 9.74
CA ASN A 110 -20.69 6.94 10.62
C ASN A 110 -19.99 5.76 11.31
N SER A 111 -20.70 4.66 11.52
CA SER A 111 -20.19 3.45 12.15
C SER A 111 -19.58 2.43 11.18
N GLU A 112 -19.59 2.70 9.89
CA GLU A 112 -19.22 1.74 8.84
C GLU A 112 -17.79 1.96 8.34
N PHE A 113 -17.19 0.91 7.74
CA PHE A 113 -15.85 0.96 7.17
C PHE A 113 -15.92 0.91 5.64
N PRO A 114 -15.51 1.97 4.92
CA PRO A 114 -15.45 1.95 3.46
C PRO A 114 -14.34 0.99 3.00
N ILE A 115 -14.65 0.15 2.02
CA ILE A 115 -13.72 -0.82 1.42
C ILE A 115 -13.22 -0.32 0.08
N ASP A 116 -14.15 0.14 -0.76
CA ASP A 116 -13.90 0.53 -2.13
C ASP A 116 -14.75 1.75 -2.50
N PHE A 117 -14.42 2.38 -3.62
CA PHE A 117 -15.29 3.40 -4.19
C PHE A 117 -15.22 3.39 -5.72
N SER A 118 -16.28 3.90 -6.34
CA SER A 118 -16.30 4.26 -7.75
C SER A 118 -16.91 5.64 -7.93
N TYR A 119 -16.16 6.55 -8.55
CA TYR A 119 -16.59 7.90 -8.87
C TYR A 119 -16.71 8.05 -10.38
N THR A 120 -17.92 8.27 -10.87
CA THR A 120 -18.24 8.40 -12.28
C THR A 120 -18.73 9.82 -12.58
N LEU A 121 -18.16 10.43 -13.62
CA LEU A 121 -18.58 11.70 -14.19
C LEU A 121 -18.87 11.48 -15.67
N SER A 122 -20.09 11.73 -16.10
CA SER A 122 -20.51 11.62 -17.49
C SER A 122 -21.13 12.93 -17.94
N VAL A 123 -20.57 13.53 -18.99
CA VAL A 123 -21.11 14.74 -19.61
C VAL A 123 -21.03 14.60 -21.13
N ALA A 124 -22.19 14.57 -21.78
CA ALA A 124 -22.31 14.32 -23.22
C ALA A 124 -21.56 13.04 -23.66
N ASN A 125 -20.54 13.16 -24.51
CA ASN A 125 -19.75 12.06 -25.03
C ASN A 125 -18.46 11.78 -24.24
N VAL A 126 -18.24 12.44 -23.10
CA VAL A 126 -17.07 12.24 -22.24
C VAL A 126 -17.53 11.58 -20.93
N LYS A 127 -16.95 10.42 -20.62
CA LYS A 127 -17.25 9.69 -19.39
C LYS A 127 -15.98 9.25 -18.70
N ALA A 128 -15.75 9.78 -17.51
CA ALA A 128 -14.66 9.38 -16.65
C ALA A 128 -15.17 8.51 -15.51
N ARG A 129 -14.44 7.45 -15.20
CA ARG A 129 -14.64 6.63 -14.02
C ARG A 129 -13.31 6.42 -13.32
N ILE A 130 -13.30 6.68 -12.02
CA ILE A 130 -12.22 6.34 -11.11
C ILE A 130 -12.76 5.29 -10.15
N SER A 131 -11.99 4.24 -9.88
CA SER A 131 -12.33 3.29 -8.85
C SER A 131 -11.11 2.82 -8.08
N LEU A 132 -11.29 2.60 -6.78
CA LEU A 132 -10.34 1.96 -5.90
C LEU A 132 -10.93 0.63 -5.45
N GLY A 133 -10.21 -0.48 -5.60
CA GLY A 133 -10.50 -1.68 -4.81
C GLY A 133 -11.64 -2.60 -5.28
N ARG A 134 -11.82 -2.75 -6.61
CA ARG A 134 -12.95 -3.49 -7.21
C ARG A 134 -13.06 -4.99 -6.86
N SER A 135 -12.02 -5.61 -6.29
CA SER A 135 -12.01 -7.02 -5.84
C SER A 135 -11.02 -7.23 -4.70
N GLU A 136 -11.11 -8.37 -3.99
CA GLU A 136 -10.13 -8.74 -2.95
C GLU A 136 -8.68 -8.73 -3.43
N ILE A 137 -8.48 -9.04 -4.71
CA ILE A 137 -7.18 -9.07 -5.36
C ILE A 137 -6.75 -7.65 -5.76
N SER A 138 -7.70 -6.77 -6.13
CA SER A 138 -7.45 -5.39 -6.56
C SER A 138 -7.69 -4.32 -5.47
N ARG A 139 -7.85 -4.70 -4.19
CA ARG A 139 -7.97 -3.76 -3.04
C ARG A 139 -6.84 -2.72 -2.95
N ASN A 140 -5.75 -2.91 -3.70
CA ASN A 140 -4.59 -2.01 -3.74
C ASN A 140 -4.35 -1.39 -5.13
N GLU A 141 -5.40 -1.17 -5.89
CA GLU A 141 -5.33 -0.59 -7.24
C GLU A 141 -6.32 0.56 -7.39
N ILE A 142 -5.82 1.69 -7.89
CA ILE A 142 -6.68 2.74 -8.46
C ILE A 142 -6.67 2.56 -9.98
N SER A 143 -7.87 2.45 -10.54
CA SER A 143 -8.10 2.38 -11.98
C SER A 143 -8.89 3.61 -12.43
N VAL A 144 -8.41 4.27 -13.47
CA VAL A 144 -9.07 5.39 -14.14
C VAL A 144 -9.36 4.97 -15.57
N SER A 145 -10.56 5.24 -16.03
CA SER A 145 -10.95 5.09 -17.43
C SER A 145 -11.67 6.35 -17.89
N VAL A 146 -11.21 6.95 -18.98
CA VAL A 146 -11.90 8.07 -19.63
C VAL A 146 -12.31 7.61 -21.03
N GLU A 147 -13.61 7.39 -21.20
CA GLU A 147 -14.22 7.15 -22.50
C GLU A 147 -14.11 8.43 -23.34
N ASN A 148 -13.69 8.27 -24.60
CA ASN A 148 -13.53 9.35 -25.57
C ASN A 148 -12.42 10.39 -25.24
N ASN A 149 -11.21 9.89 -24.97
CA ASN A 149 -9.99 10.70 -24.73
C ASN A 149 -9.39 11.37 -25.99
N THR A 150 -10.10 11.39 -27.11
CA THR A 150 -9.64 12.07 -28.34
C THR A 150 -9.87 13.58 -28.25
N THR A 151 -10.93 13.98 -27.55
CA THR A 151 -11.32 15.37 -27.30
C THR A 151 -10.31 16.09 -26.38
N SER A 152 -10.17 17.40 -26.55
CA SER A 152 -9.34 18.25 -25.69
C SER A 152 -9.76 18.14 -24.23
N GLU A 153 -11.07 18.14 -24.00
CA GLU A 153 -11.71 18.13 -22.69
C GLU A 153 -11.52 16.78 -21.99
N GLY A 154 -11.64 15.67 -22.72
CA GLY A 154 -11.36 14.34 -22.20
C GLY A 154 -9.89 14.17 -21.80
N LYS A 155 -8.95 14.73 -22.58
CA LYS A 155 -7.51 14.73 -22.25
C LYS A 155 -7.19 15.58 -21.02
N GLU A 156 -7.81 16.76 -20.93
CA GLU A 156 -7.62 17.66 -19.78
C GLU A 156 -8.15 17.02 -18.49
N LEU A 157 -9.32 16.40 -18.54
CA LEU A 157 -9.89 15.64 -17.42
C LEU A 157 -8.96 14.50 -16.99
N LEU A 158 -8.48 13.70 -17.94
CA LEU A 158 -7.53 12.63 -17.65
C LEU A 158 -6.24 13.16 -17.01
N TYR A 159 -5.73 14.28 -17.52
CA TYR A 159 -4.52 14.93 -17.01
C TYR A 159 -4.68 15.41 -15.56
N GLU A 160 -5.79 16.09 -15.23
CA GLU A 160 -6.03 16.54 -13.86
C GLU A 160 -6.24 15.37 -12.89
N ILE A 161 -6.90 14.30 -13.33
CA ILE A 161 -7.01 13.06 -12.55
C ILE A 161 -5.62 12.42 -12.35
N GLU A 162 -4.80 12.34 -13.39
CA GLU A 162 -3.45 11.79 -13.31
C GLU A 162 -2.57 12.61 -12.36
N LYS A 163 -2.70 13.93 -12.41
CA LYS A 163 -2.02 14.86 -11.49
C LYS A 163 -2.43 14.62 -10.04
N TRP A 164 -3.73 14.46 -9.79
CA TRP A 164 -4.23 14.07 -8.47
C TRP A 164 -3.67 12.72 -8.01
N ILE A 165 -3.64 11.71 -8.89
CA ILE A 165 -3.03 10.39 -8.61
C ILE A 165 -1.56 10.52 -8.23
N LYS A 166 -0.78 11.32 -8.99
CA LYS A 166 0.65 11.55 -8.72
C LYS A 166 0.86 12.20 -7.36
N ASN A 167 0.05 13.20 -7.00
CA ASN A 167 0.13 13.89 -5.70
C ASN A 167 -0.28 12.99 -4.53
N THR A 168 -1.21 12.07 -4.79
CA THR A 168 -1.77 11.16 -3.77
C THR A 168 -1.02 9.82 -3.68
N ARG A 169 -0.04 9.59 -4.56
CA ARG A 169 0.68 8.32 -4.70
C ARG A 169 1.32 7.89 -3.37
N PRO A 170 1.19 6.61 -2.97
CA PRO A 170 1.87 6.13 -1.78
C PRO A 170 3.39 6.13 -1.97
N ASN A 171 4.11 6.34 -0.87
CA ASN A 171 5.56 6.35 -0.84
C ASN A 171 6.15 5.05 -1.44
N ILE A 172 7.26 5.17 -2.15
CA ILE A 172 7.98 4.08 -2.81
C ILE A 172 8.31 2.96 -1.81
N LEU A 173 8.73 3.31 -0.59
CA LEU A 173 9.04 2.34 0.47
C LEU A 173 7.81 1.51 0.85
N VAL A 174 6.63 2.13 0.90
CA VAL A 174 5.38 1.46 1.26
C VAL A 174 4.91 0.55 0.12
N LYS A 175 5.06 0.98 -1.14
CA LYS A 175 4.82 0.12 -2.32
C LYS A 175 5.76 -1.09 -2.31
N PHE A 176 7.05 -0.87 -2.05
CA PHE A 176 8.06 -1.92 -1.96
C PHE A 176 7.72 -2.89 -0.82
N TRP A 177 7.45 -2.37 0.37
CA TRP A 177 7.06 -3.17 1.53
C TRP A 177 5.86 -4.05 1.21
N ARG A 178 4.80 -3.51 0.61
CA ARG A 178 3.62 -4.31 0.24
C ARG A 178 3.96 -5.41 -0.77
N ARG A 179 4.80 -5.12 -1.76
CA ARG A 179 5.23 -6.08 -2.79
C ARG A 179 6.04 -7.23 -2.20
N TYR A 180 6.93 -6.95 -1.25
CA TYR A 180 7.83 -7.93 -0.65
C TYR A 180 7.37 -8.44 0.71
N ALA A 181 6.20 -8.04 1.20
CA ALA A 181 5.66 -8.44 2.51
C ALA A 181 5.70 -9.97 2.73
N ARG A 182 5.33 -10.75 1.71
CA ARG A 182 5.37 -12.22 1.76
C ARG A 182 6.79 -12.79 1.81
N TRP A 183 7.77 -12.10 1.20
CA TRP A 183 9.16 -12.53 1.21
C TRP A 183 9.79 -12.44 2.60
N PHE A 184 9.33 -11.54 3.47
CA PHE A 184 9.82 -11.48 4.85
C PHE A 184 9.52 -12.75 5.66
N LEU A 185 8.40 -13.44 5.41
CA LEU A 185 8.13 -14.74 6.06
C LEU A 185 9.09 -15.83 5.58
N TYR A 186 9.36 -15.90 4.27
CA TYR A 186 10.33 -16.84 3.73
C TYR A 186 11.75 -16.55 4.25
N PHE A 187 12.10 -15.27 4.37
CA PHE A 187 13.37 -14.85 4.95
C PHE A 187 13.47 -15.26 6.43
N ALA A 188 12.43 -15.03 7.23
CA ALA A 188 12.38 -15.48 8.62
C ALA A 188 12.52 -17.00 8.74
N TYR A 189 11.80 -17.75 7.91
CA TYR A 189 11.90 -19.21 7.85
C TYR A 189 13.33 -19.66 7.50
N MET A 190 13.95 -19.03 6.50
CA MET A 190 15.34 -19.29 6.14
C MET A 190 16.31 -18.99 7.30
N CYS A 191 16.14 -17.87 7.99
CA CYS A 191 16.95 -17.53 9.16
C CYS A 191 16.81 -18.55 10.29
N ILE A 192 15.61 -19.07 10.55
CA ILE A 192 15.40 -20.14 11.53
C ILE A 192 16.16 -21.41 11.11
N ASN A 193 16.06 -21.81 9.84
CA ASN A 193 16.75 -23.02 9.36
C ASN A 193 18.27 -22.86 9.42
N LEU A 194 18.81 -21.72 9.00
CA LEU A 194 20.22 -21.41 9.14
C LEU A 194 20.63 -21.43 10.62
N TYR A 195 19.82 -20.83 11.51
CA TYR A 195 20.08 -20.87 12.93
C TYR A 195 20.19 -22.30 13.46
N ILE A 196 19.26 -23.19 13.10
CA ILE A 196 19.27 -24.62 13.51
C ILE A 196 20.53 -25.34 13.03
N ILE A 197 20.97 -25.09 11.80
CA ILE A 197 22.18 -25.70 11.22
C ILE A 197 23.45 -25.18 11.91
N PHE A 198 23.48 -23.89 12.25
CA PHE A 198 24.62 -23.22 12.85
C PHE A 198 24.61 -23.22 14.38
N ILE A 199 23.68 -23.93 15.04
CA ILE A 199 23.75 -24.14 16.49
C ILE A 199 25.11 -24.79 16.76
N PRO A 200 26.05 -24.09 17.43
CA PRO A 200 27.33 -24.67 17.74
C PRO A 200 27.07 -25.90 18.60
N ASP A 201 27.79 -26.99 18.32
CA ASP A 201 27.82 -28.14 19.23
C ASP A 201 28.51 -27.66 20.51
N THR A 202 27.72 -27.08 21.42
CA THR A 202 28.15 -26.39 22.64
C THR A 202 29.03 -27.31 23.47
N ASN A 203 28.73 -28.61 23.45
CA ASN A 203 29.53 -29.64 24.10
C ASN A 203 30.98 -29.68 23.60
N LYS A 204 31.21 -29.59 22.28
CA LYS A 204 32.58 -29.62 21.73
C LYS A 204 33.37 -28.36 22.09
N THR A 205 32.70 -27.22 22.17
CA THR A 205 33.34 -25.93 22.49
C THR A 205 33.66 -25.82 23.98
N ILE A 206 32.77 -26.28 24.86
CA ILE A 206 33.03 -26.36 26.31
C ILE A 206 34.21 -27.29 26.59
N VAL A 207 34.18 -28.51 26.05
CA VAL A 207 35.23 -29.51 26.31
C VAL A 207 36.58 -29.04 25.77
N LYS A 208 36.61 -28.32 24.64
CA LYS A 208 37.83 -27.65 24.16
C LYS A 208 38.33 -26.57 25.13
N ASN A 209 37.44 -25.73 25.66
CA ASN A 209 37.83 -24.69 26.61
C ASN A 209 38.35 -25.28 27.93
N GLU A 210 37.71 -26.33 28.45
CA GLU A 210 38.20 -27.06 29.63
C GLU A 210 39.56 -27.72 29.37
N ALA A 211 39.78 -28.30 28.19
CA ALA A 211 41.08 -28.82 27.78
C ALA A 211 42.16 -27.72 27.78
N PHE A 212 41.83 -26.53 27.27
CA PHE A 212 42.73 -25.38 27.27
C PHE A 212 43.08 -24.87 28.68
N GLU A 213 42.13 -24.85 29.62
CA GLU A 213 42.41 -24.44 31.00
C GLU A 213 43.34 -25.43 31.72
N ILE A 214 43.11 -26.74 31.58
CA ILE A 214 43.97 -27.78 32.17
C ILE A 214 45.38 -27.71 31.56
N LEU A 215 45.48 -27.52 30.25
CA LEU A 215 46.76 -27.32 29.56
C LEU A 215 47.50 -26.06 30.05
N LYS A 216 46.76 -24.96 30.30
CA LYS A 216 47.33 -23.68 30.72
C LYS A 216 47.92 -23.73 32.13
N ASN A 217 47.27 -24.48 33.04
CA ASN A 217 47.73 -24.61 34.43
C ASN A 217 48.79 -25.71 34.61
N GLY A 218 49.02 -26.54 33.58
CA GLY A 218 49.87 -27.71 33.64
C GLY A 218 49.16 -28.89 34.30
N ILE A 219 49.33 -30.09 33.72
CA ILE A 219 48.61 -31.29 34.19
C ILE A 219 49.20 -31.75 35.53
N GLN A 220 48.45 -31.56 36.62
CA GLN A 220 48.80 -32.11 37.93
C GLN A 220 48.35 -33.58 38.05
N GLN A 221 48.94 -34.32 38.99
CA GLN A 221 48.78 -35.78 39.10
C GLN A 221 47.34 -36.20 39.46
N ASP A 222 46.60 -35.32 40.14
CA ASP A 222 45.18 -35.42 40.47
C ASP A 222 44.24 -35.07 39.30
N GLU A 223 44.72 -34.32 38.30
CA GLU A 223 43.95 -33.92 37.11
C GLU A 223 44.06 -34.90 35.93
N VAL A 224 44.99 -35.86 35.98
CA VAL A 224 45.22 -36.88 34.94
C VAL A 224 43.94 -37.63 34.52
N PRO A 225 43.06 -38.09 35.44
CA PRO A 225 41.82 -38.77 35.05
C PRO A 225 40.87 -37.87 34.26
N LYS A 226 40.81 -36.58 34.63
CA LYS A 226 39.95 -35.58 33.98
C LYS A 226 40.48 -35.21 32.60
N ALA A 227 41.79 -35.08 32.45
CA ALA A 227 42.45 -34.85 31.16
C ALA A 227 42.23 -36.02 30.18
N LEU A 228 42.36 -37.26 30.65
CA LEU A 228 42.09 -38.46 29.85
C LEU A 228 40.62 -38.52 29.41
N GLU A 229 39.70 -38.20 30.31
CA GLU A 229 38.26 -38.16 30.03
C GLU A 229 37.90 -37.09 28.98
N ILE A 230 38.49 -35.90 29.08
CA ILE A 230 38.32 -34.81 28.09
C ILE A 230 38.86 -35.24 26.72
N LEU A 231 40.03 -35.88 26.68
CA LEU A 231 40.65 -36.36 25.44
C LEU A 231 39.81 -37.45 24.77
N LEU A 232 39.32 -38.42 25.55
CA LEU A 232 38.40 -39.45 25.07
C LEU A 232 37.08 -38.84 24.58
N THR A 233 36.55 -37.84 25.29
CA THR A 233 35.32 -37.14 24.92
C THR A 233 35.46 -36.39 23.59
N LEU A 234 36.60 -35.73 23.36
CA LEU A 234 36.90 -35.03 22.10
C LEU A 234 37.04 -35.99 20.92
N GLU A 235 37.70 -37.14 21.13
CA GLU A 235 37.99 -38.09 20.06
C GLU A 235 36.78 -38.94 19.68
N THR A 236 35.99 -39.34 20.67
CA THR A 236 34.83 -40.23 20.46
C THR A 236 33.51 -39.50 20.24
N ASN A 237 33.47 -38.17 20.40
CA ASN A 237 32.24 -37.37 20.48
C ASN A 237 31.23 -37.92 21.52
N PHE A 238 31.70 -38.61 22.55
CA PHE A 238 30.83 -39.24 23.54
C PHE A 238 30.12 -38.16 24.36
N LYS A 239 28.79 -38.05 24.22
CA LYS A 239 27.99 -37.09 24.98
C LYS A 239 27.90 -37.55 26.44
N LYS A 240 28.72 -36.95 27.30
CA LYS A 240 28.65 -37.13 28.75
C LYS A 240 27.24 -36.76 29.23
N ALA A 241 26.52 -37.71 29.83
CA ALA A 241 25.09 -37.59 30.15
C ALA A 241 24.76 -36.56 31.26
N LYS A 242 25.78 -36.04 31.95
CA LYS A 242 25.67 -34.99 32.97
C LYS A 242 26.96 -34.17 33.00
N ILE A 243 27.13 -33.27 32.05
CA ILE A 243 27.88 -32.06 32.37
C ILE A 243 26.78 -31.11 32.84
N GLU A 244 26.82 -30.71 34.11
CA GLU A 244 26.15 -29.47 34.52
C GLU A 244 26.88 -28.37 33.76
N THR A 245 26.48 -28.17 32.51
CA THR A 245 27.13 -27.25 31.63
C THR A 245 26.82 -25.86 32.17
N LYS A 246 27.76 -25.29 32.91
CA LYS A 246 28.01 -23.84 32.91
C LYS A 246 28.50 -23.37 31.52
N THR A 247 28.03 -23.96 30.41
CA THR A 247 27.75 -23.10 29.26
C THR A 247 26.95 -21.96 29.83
N SER A 248 27.42 -20.73 29.66
CA SER A 248 26.64 -19.61 30.14
C SER A 248 25.26 -19.75 29.49
N ASP A 249 24.23 -20.11 30.28
CA ASP A 249 22.85 -20.19 29.81
C ASP A 249 22.49 -18.91 29.04
N ASN A 250 23.16 -17.80 29.40
CA ASN A 250 23.23 -16.54 28.68
C ASN A 250 23.45 -16.63 27.16
N ILE A 251 24.33 -17.46 26.59
CA ILE A 251 24.55 -17.46 25.12
C ILE A 251 23.37 -18.08 24.38
N ILE A 252 22.87 -19.22 24.86
CA ILE A 252 21.69 -19.89 24.28
C ILE A 252 20.46 -18.99 24.46
N PHE A 253 20.30 -18.42 25.66
CA PHE A 253 19.23 -17.48 25.99
C PHE A 253 19.27 -16.20 25.13
N MET A 254 20.44 -15.58 24.95
CA MET A 254 20.61 -14.40 24.10
C MET A 254 20.31 -14.72 22.63
N ASN A 255 20.77 -15.87 22.13
CA ASN A 255 20.45 -16.30 20.77
C ASN A 255 18.95 -16.55 20.56
N LEU A 256 18.27 -17.15 21.55
CA LEU A 256 16.81 -17.31 21.53
C LEU A 256 16.08 -15.96 21.55
N ILE A 257 16.58 -14.98 22.31
CA ILE A 257 16.07 -13.60 22.29
C ILE A 257 16.21 -12.99 20.90
N TYR A 258 17.39 -13.06 20.28
CA TYR A 258 17.62 -12.51 18.94
C TYR A 258 16.71 -13.17 17.89
N LEU A 259 16.54 -14.50 17.94
CA LEU A 259 15.64 -15.22 17.05
C LEU A 259 14.18 -14.78 17.26
N SER A 260 13.76 -14.63 18.52
CA SER A 260 12.41 -14.18 18.87
C SER A 260 12.14 -12.76 18.36
N ILE A 261 13.10 -11.85 18.50
CA ILE A 261 13.03 -10.49 17.97
C ILE A 261 12.96 -10.51 16.44
N ALA A 262 13.81 -11.30 15.77
CA ALA A 262 13.80 -11.41 14.31
C ALA A 262 12.48 -11.97 13.76
N LEU A 263 11.88 -12.95 14.44
CA LEU A 263 10.57 -13.48 14.12
C LEU A 263 9.47 -12.44 14.32
N PHE A 264 9.52 -11.71 15.43
CA PHE A 264 8.56 -10.66 15.73
C PHE A 264 8.61 -9.53 14.70
N ILE A 265 9.82 -9.08 14.32
CA ILE A 265 10.02 -8.07 13.26
C ILE A 265 9.49 -8.59 11.93
N SER A 266 9.79 -9.84 11.58
CA SER A 266 9.31 -10.43 10.33
C SER A 266 7.78 -10.57 10.29
N LEU A 267 7.16 -10.88 11.42
CA LEU A 267 5.70 -10.92 11.57
C LEU A 267 5.08 -9.53 11.40
N ILE A 268 5.69 -8.50 11.98
CA ILE A 268 5.29 -7.10 11.76
C ILE A 268 5.41 -6.76 10.27
N LEU A 269 6.56 -7.02 9.65
CA LEU A 269 6.79 -6.73 8.24
C LEU A 269 5.88 -7.53 7.29
N TYR A 270 5.34 -8.66 7.72
CA TYR A 270 4.36 -9.41 6.93
C TYR A 270 3.02 -8.68 6.79
N PHE A 271 2.56 -8.01 7.84
CA PHE A 271 1.32 -7.21 7.81
C PHE A 271 1.57 -5.85 7.15
N GLY A 272 1.87 -5.87 5.84
CA GLY A 272 2.03 -4.66 5.04
C GLY A 272 0.70 -3.90 4.91
N PRO A 273 0.75 -2.55 4.81
CA PRO A 273 -0.46 -1.73 4.76
C PRO A 273 -1.33 -2.07 3.54
N ASN A 274 -2.64 -2.01 3.72
CA ASN A 274 -3.63 -2.09 2.65
C ASN A 274 -4.16 -0.68 2.33
N SER A 275 -4.80 -0.50 1.17
CA SER A 275 -5.55 0.73 0.91
C SER A 275 -6.63 0.96 1.96
N VAL A 276 -6.79 2.22 2.35
CA VAL A 276 -7.81 2.67 3.29
C VAL A 276 -8.36 4.02 2.81
N ILE A 277 -9.68 4.09 2.81
CA ILE A 277 -10.45 5.30 2.52
C ILE A 277 -10.78 5.96 3.87
N GLY A 278 -10.31 7.18 4.05
CA GLY A 278 -10.42 7.98 5.27
C GLY A 278 -11.75 8.71 5.37
N ILE A 279 -12.86 7.98 5.38
CA ILE A 279 -14.21 8.50 5.63
C ILE A 279 -14.76 7.81 6.88
N ASN A 280 -15.38 8.57 7.78
CA ASN A 280 -16.02 8.07 9.01
C ASN A 280 -15.03 7.25 9.87
N LYS A 281 -15.36 6.00 10.25
CA LYS A 281 -14.42 5.13 10.99
C LYS A 281 -13.15 4.81 10.20
N GLY A 282 -13.18 4.94 8.88
CA GLY A 282 -12.01 4.82 8.01
C GLY A 282 -10.88 5.78 8.40
N GLU A 283 -11.20 6.98 8.90
CA GLU A 283 -10.18 7.94 9.36
C GLU A 283 -9.35 7.41 10.53
N LYS A 284 -9.99 6.81 11.53
CA LYS A 284 -9.27 6.27 12.70
C LYS A 284 -8.33 5.16 12.28
N LYS A 285 -8.81 4.26 11.41
CA LYS A 285 -8.00 3.18 10.84
C LYS A 285 -6.83 3.73 10.02
N LEU A 286 -7.08 4.77 9.23
CA LEU A 286 -6.05 5.46 8.44
C LEU A 286 -4.94 6.03 9.33
N ARG A 287 -5.29 6.71 10.43
CA ARG A 287 -4.30 7.24 11.39
C ARG A 287 -3.47 6.15 12.04
N ILE A 288 -4.10 5.02 12.41
CA ILE A 288 -3.39 3.86 12.98
C ILE A 288 -2.41 3.31 11.95
N ILE A 289 -2.83 3.12 10.70
CA ILE A 289 -1.97 2.60 9.64
C ILE A 289 -0.85 3.56 9.28
N ASP A 290 -1.13 4.87 9.21
CA ASP A 290 -0.11 5.89 8.96
C ASP A 290 0.94 5.92 10.08
N THR A 291 0.50 5.84 11.34
CA THR A 291 1.39 5.71 12.51
C THR A 291 2.20 4.43 12.44
N TYR A 292 1.57 3.31 12.12
CA TYR A 292 2.23 2.02 11.94
C TYR A 292 3.31 2.06 10.86
N VAL A 293 3.01 2.68 9.71
CA VAL A 293 3.98 2.89 8.63
C VAL A 293 5.17 3.72 9.11
N LYS A 294 4.93 4.79 9.87
CA LYS A 294 6.00 5.61 10.46
C LYS A 294 6.85 4.83 11.46
N ILE A 295 6.23 4.03 12.33
CA ILE A 295 6.94 3.17 13.31
C ILE A 295 7.88 2.21 12.56
N VAL A 296 7.36 1.48 11.58
CA VAL A 296 8.16 0.49 10.84
C VAL A 296 9.25 1.14 10.01
N THR A 297 8.97 2.29 9.38
CA THR A 297 9.91 2.95 8.47
C THR A 297 11.02 3.71 9.21
N TYR A 298 10.72 4.29 10.38
CA TYR A 298 11.66 5.16 11.10
C TYR A 298 12.13 4.56 12.42
N ILE A 299 11.23 4.04 13.26
CA ILE A 299 11.58 3.62 14.62
C ILE A 299 12.37 2.30 14.60
N ILE A 300 11.96 1.32 13.80
CA ILE A 300 12.67 0.02 13.75
C ILE A 300 14.13 0.21 13.27
N PRO A 301 14.42 0.92 12.17
CA PRO A 301 15.80 1.16 11.76
C PRO A 301 16.62 1.94 12.80
N VAL A 302 16.02 2.95 13.44
CA VAL A 302 16.70 3.73 14.49
C VAL A 302 17.03 2.85 15.69
N LEU A 303 16.10 2.03 16.18
CA LEU A 303 16.35 1.09 17.29
C LEU A 303 17.48 0.11 16.97
N PHE A 304 17.61 -0.31 15.71
CA PHE A 304 18.67 -1.21 15.29
C PHE A 304 20.05 -0.51 15.21
N LEU A 305 20.08 0.76 14.83
CA LEU A 305 21.31 1.56 14.72
C LEU A 305 21.77 2.15 16.05
N LEU A 306 20.86 2.34 17.00
CA LEU A 306 21.13 3.01 18.27
C LEU A 306 22.23 2.34 19.11
N PRO A 307 22.31 1.01 19.25
CA PRO A 307 23.43 0.35 19.93
C PRO A 307 24.80 0.65 19.29
N PHE A 308 24.86 0.69 17.96
CA PHE A 308 26.10 1.03 17.23
C PHE A 308 26.52 2.48 17.48
N ILE A 309 25.56 3.40 17.52
CA ILE A 309 25.81 4.81 17.80
C ILE A 309 26.29 5.00 19.24
N ILE A 310 25.64 4.35 20.23
CA ILE A 310 26.06 4.41 21.64
C ILE A 310 27.46 3.84 21.84
N ASN A 311 27.76 2.67 21.25
CA ASN A 311 29.09 2.08 21.36
C ASN A 311 30.17 3.00 20.75
N LYS A 312 29.88 3.61 19.60
CA LYS A 312 30.81 4.55 18.97
C LYS A 312 31.05 5.82 19.80
N LEU A 313 30.01 6.36 20.45
CA LEU A 313 30.12 7.50 21.35
C LEU A 313 30.86 7.15 22.65
N SER A 314 30.59 5.97 23.22
CA SER A 314 31.26 5.50 24.44
C SER A 314 32.76 5.26 24.23
N ASN A 315 33.20 4.90 23.03
CA ASN A 315 34.63 4.73 22.72
C ASN A 315 35.34 6.05 22.41
N TRP A 316 34.62 7.16 22.36
CA TRP A 316 35.15 8.49 22.03
C TRP A 316 35.32 9.39 23.26
N ILE A 317 34.64 9.07 24.36
CA ILE A 317 34.75 9.69 25.69
C ILE A 317 35.78 8.90 26.50
#